data_AF-A0A1G3UAL2-F1
#
_entry.id   AF-A0A1G3UAL2-F1
#
_cell.length_a   1.000
_cell.length_b   1.000
_cell.length_c   1.000
_cell.angle_alpha   90.00
_cell.angle_beta   90.00
_cell.angle_gamma   90.00
#
_symmetry.space_group_name_H-M   'P 1'
#
loop_
_entity.id
_entity.type
_entity.pdbx_description
1 polymer ?
#
loop_
_entity_poly.entity_id
_entity_poly.type
_entity_poly.pdbx_seq_one_letter_code
_entity_poly.pdbx_strand_id
1 'polypeptide(L)'
;MYQVGIAESISRILETPIGTRVMRPEFGSRLHELIDKRMDEKWKLDFVRFTAEAIDKWEKRVKLTDVELRKLEDGKVYYTLHFDNGEEIEREFIGVA
;
A
#
# COMPACT_ATOMS: atom_id res chain seq x y z
N MET A 1 22.67 0.17 -15.49
CA MET A 1 22.19 0.37 -14.10
C MET A 1 20.68 0.52 -14.19
N TYR A 2 19.91 -0.50 -13.78
CA TYR A 2 18.45 -0.43 -13.83
C TYR A 2 17.96 0.33 -12.60
N GLN A 3 17.51 1.56 -12.80
CA GLN A 3 16.85 2.34 -11.76
C GLN A 3 15.42 1.81 -11.65
N VAL A 4 15.07 1.22 -10.51
CA VAL A 4 13.69 0.76 -10.26
C VAL A 4 12.78 1.99 -10.18
N GLY A 5 11.70 1.97 -10.96
CA GLY A 5 10.70 3.04 -10.96
C GLY A 5 10.04 3.20 -9.59
N ILE A 6 9.56 4.41 -9.28
CA ILE A 6 8.86 4.69 -8.01
C ILE A 6 7.65 3.76 -7.86
N ALA A 7 6.87 3.57 -8.93
CA ALA A 7 5.70 2.70 -8.91
C ALA A 7 6.04 1.22 -8.63
N GLU A 8 7.13 0.68 -9.19
CA GLU A 8 7.59 -0.69 -8.90
C GLU A 8 8.15 -0.82 -7.48
N SER A 9 8.82 0.22 -6.98
CA SER A 9 9.31 0.26 -5.60
C SER A 9 8.13 0.18 -4.62
N ILE A 10 7.12 1.03 -4.82
CA ILE A 10 5.91 1.09 -4.00
C ILE A 10 5.14 -0.23 -4.05
N SER A 11 4.98 -0.82 -5.24
CA SER A 11 4.40 -2.16 -5.43
C SER A 11 5.05 -3.19 -4.50
N ARG A 12 6.38 -3.29 -4.54
CA ARG A 12 7.12 -4.25 -3.71
C ARG A 12 6.96 -3.95 -2.22
N ILE A 13 6.91 -2.69 -1.82
CA ILE A 13 6.72 -2.31 -0.41
C ILE A 13 5.34 -2.75 0.07
N LEU A 14 4.27 -2.42 -0.67
CA LEU A 14 2.90 -2.66 -0.24
C LEU A 14 2.53 -4.15 -0.29
N GLU A 15 3.01 -4.89 -1.29
CA GLU A 15 2.72 -6.32 -1.48
C GLU A 15 3.55 -7.24 -0.57
N THR A 16 4.65 -6.76 0.00
CA THR A 16 5.46 -7.59 0.92
C THR A 16 4.92 -7.47 2.34
N PRO A 17 4.47 -8.57 2.99
CA PRO A 17 4.10 -8.53 4.39
C PRO A 17 5.34 -8.38 5.28
N ILE A 18 5.27 -7.49 6.27
CA ILE A 18 6.33 -7.36 7.28
C ILE A 18 6.58 -8.71 7.95
N GLY A 19 7.85 -9.05 8.18
CA GLY A 19 8.30 -10.29 8.80
C GLY A 19 8.59 -11.43 7.82
N THR A 20 8.20 -11.33 6.55
CA THR A 20 8.36 -12.42 5.58
C THR A 20 9.75 -12.50 4.95
N ARG A 21 10.48 -11.38 4.86
CA ARG A 21 11.83 -11.36 4.29
C ARG A 21 12.87 -11.71 5.34
N VAL A 22 13.48 -12.90 5.21
CA VAL A 22 14.52 -13.42 6.11
C VAL A 22 15.64 -12.42 6.43
N MET A 23 16.19 -11.75 5.41
CA MET A 23 17.31 -10.80 5.60
C MET A 23 16.87 -9.36 5.88
N ARG A 24 15.57 -9.05 5.76
CA ARG A 24 15.00 -7.70 5.96
C ARG A 24 13.58 -7.80 6.52
N PRO A 25 13.40 -8.30 7.74
CA PRO A 25 12.07 -8.56 8.30
C PRO A 25 11.22 -7.28 8.44
N GLU A 26 11.86 -6.14 8.65
CA GLU A 26 11.19 -4.82 8.75
C GLU A 26 10.60 -4.33 7.41
N PHE A 27 11.02 -4.90 6.28
CA PHE A 27 10.62 -4.46 4.95
C PHE A 27 9.22 -4.94 4.59
N GLY A 28 8.39 -4.03 4.13
CA GLY A 28 7.03 -4.33 3.68
C GLY A 28 5.98 -3.41 4.27
N SER A 29 4.74 -3.88 4.26
CA SER A 29 3.58 -3.21 4.81
C SER A 29 2.79 -4.10 5.78
N ARG A 30 1.94 -3.44 6.57
CA ARG A 30 0.96 -4.10 7.45
C ARG A 30 -0.39 -4.32 6.76
N LEU A 31 -0.50 -4.04 5.46
CA LEU A 31 -1.76 -4.19 4.73
C LEU A 31 -2.30 -5.62 4.78
N HIS A 32 -1.41 -6.62 4.82
CA HIS A 32 -1.81 -8.02 4.98
C HIS A 32 -2.66 -8.29 6.24
N GLU A 33 -2.54 -7.47 7.30
CA GLU A 33 -3.37 -7.59 8.50
C GLU A 33 -4.84 -7.20 8.24
N LEU A 34 -5.14 -6.57 7.10
CA LEU A 34 -6.47 -6.10 6.71
C LEU A 34 -7.21 -7.10 5.80
N ILE A 35 -6.52 -8.16 5.37
CA ILE A 35 -7.13 -9.26 4.61
C ILE A 35 -8.17 -9.96 5.49
N ASP A 36 -9.28 -10.39 4.90
CA ASP A 36 -10.42 -11.07 5.56
C ASP A 36 -11.07 -10.28 6.71
N LYS A 37 -10.79 -8.96 6.82
CA LYS A 37 -11.44 -8.07 7.77
C LYS A 37 -12.56 -7.31 7.10
N ARG A 38 -13.66 -7.11 7.85
CA ARG A 38 -14.79 -6.29 7.40
C ARG A 38 -14.32 -4.87 7.06
N MET A 39 -14.69 -4.39 5.88
CA MET A 39 -14.40 -3.02 5.44
C MET A 39 -15.34 -2.00 6.09
N ASP A 40 -15.08 -1.67 7.35
CA ASP A 40 -15.71 -0.53 8.03
C ASP A 40 -14.79 0.70 8.08
N GLU A 41 -15.24 1.78 8.73
CA GLU A 41 -14.48 3.02 8.83
C GLU A 41 -13.11 2.83 9.51
N LYS A 42 -13.01 1.86 10.43
CA LYS A 42 -11.73 1.52 11.04
C LYS A 42 -10.80 0.85 10.03
N TRP A 43 -11.31 -0.09 9.23
CA TRP A 43 -10.54 -0.71 8.16
C TRP A 43 -9.98 0.33 7.19
N LYS A 44 -10.80 1.30 6.76
CA LYS A 44 -10.36 2.38 5.87
C LYS A 44 -9.25 3.21 6.50
N LEU A 45 -9.41 3.60 7.77
CA LEU A 45 -8.41 4.36 8.50
C LEU A 45 -7.09 3.59 8.65
N ASP A 46 -7.16 2.31 9.02
CA ASP A 46 -6.00 1.44 9.15
C ASP A 46 -5.32 1.24 7.78
N PHE A 47 -6.07 1.11 6.68
CA PHE A 47 -5.54 1.01 5.32
C PHE A 47 -4.73 2.24 4.93
N VAL A 48 -5.29 3.44 5.11
CA VAL A 48 -4.59 4.71 4.82
C VAL A 48 -3.33 4.81 5.68
N ARG A 49 -3.46 4.53 6.98
CA ARG A 49 -2.35 4.59 7.93
C ARG A 49 -1.22 3.63 7.55
N PHE A 50 -1.51 2.36 7.33
CA PHE A 50 -0.49 1.35 7.01
C PHE A 50 0.18 1.61 5.67
N THR A 51 -0.57 2.12 4.68
CA THR A 51 -0.02 2.54 3.39
C THR A 51 0.95 3.72 3.57
N ALA A 52 0.50 4.77 4.28
CA ALA A 52 1.32 5.95 4.54
C ALA A 52 2.59 5.62 5.33
N GLU A 53 2.49 4.83 6.39
CA GLU A 53 3.63 4.39 7.21
C GLU A 53 4.66 3.60 6.38
N ALA A 54 4.20 2.68 5.53
CA ALA A 54 5.09 1.85 4.71
C ALA A 54 5.81 2.66 3.63
N ILE A 55 5.09 3.54 2.92
CA ILE A 55 5.66 4.41 1.88
C ILE A 55 6.62 5.42 2.50
N ASP A 56 6.22 6.11 3.57
CA ASP A 56 7.11 7.06 4.22
C ASP A 56 8.38 6.36 4.71
N LYS A 57 8.31 5.16 5.29
CA LYS A 57 9.51 4.44 5.76
C LYS A 57 10.48 4.07 4.64
N TRP A 58 9.97 3.59 3.50
CA TRP A 58 10.81 2.91 2.49
C TRP A 58 11.04 3.70 1.20
N GLU A 59 10.18 4.66 0.86
CA GLU A 59 10.25 5.42 -0.39
C GLU A 59 10.29 6.93 -0.12
N LYS A 60 11.48 7.42 0.29
CA LYS A 60 11.71 8.84 0.64
C LYS A 60 11.72 9.80 -0.56
N ARG A 61 11.65 9.29 -1.80
CA ARG A 61 11.65 10.12 -3.02
C ARG A 61 10.31 10.78 -3.29
N VAL A 62 9.22 10.24 -2.74
CA VAL A 62 7.86 10.78 -2.88
C VAL A 62 7.17 10.82 -1.54
N LYS A 63 6.20 11.71 -1.40
CA LYS A 63 5.35 11.77 -0.22
C LYS A 63 3.90 11.50 -0.62
N LEU A 64 3.29 10.53 0.06
CA LEU A 64 1.88 10.23 -0.10
C LEU A 64 1.04 11.42 0.40
N THR A 65 0.19 11.96 -0.46
CA THR A 65 -0.69 13.09 -0.15
C THR A 65 -2.11 12.63 0.12
N ASP A 66 -2.60 11.65 -0.64
CA ASP A 66 -3.94 11.11 -0.48
C ASP A 66 -4.05 9.63 -0.90
N VAL A 67 -5.05 8.95 -0.34
CA VAL A 67 -5.37 7.55 -0.63
C VAL A 67 -6.87 7.45 -0.91
N GLU A 68 -7.22 7.29 -2.18
CA GLU A 68 -8.60 7.14 -2.62
C GLU A 68 -8.97 5.65 -2.71
N LEU A 69 -10.00 5.22 -1.98
CA LEU A 69 -10.58 3.88 -2.12
C LEU A 69 -11.74 3.96 -3.13
N ARG A 70 -11.63 3.28 -4.27
CA ARG A 70 -12.58 3.43 -5.39
C ARG A 70 -13.67 2.37 -5.42
N LYS A 71 -13.30 1.09 -5.50
CA LYS A 71 -14.26 0.00 -5.78
C LYS A 71 -13.92 -1.26 -5.00
N LEU A 72 -14.97 -1.96 -4.56
CA LEU A 72 -14.89 -3.33 -4.07
C LEU A 72 -15.54 -4.23 -5.11
N GLU A 73 -14.76 -5.12 -5.73
CA GLU A 73 -15.26 -6.08 -6.72
C GLU A 73 -14.48 -7.39 -6.58
N ASP A 74 -15.18 -8.52 -6.59
CA ASP A 74 -14.57 -9.86 -6.51
C ASP A 74 -13.60 -10.06 -5.32
N GLY A 75 -13.89 -9.46 -4.16
CA GLY A 75 -13.02 -9.52 -2.98
C GLY A 75 -11.70 -8.74 -3.13
N LYS A 76 -11.63 -7.82 -4.10
CA LYS A 76 -10.53 -6.90 -4.31
C LYS A 76 -10.96 -5.46 -4.09
N VAL A 77 -10.09 -4.72 -3.43
CA VAL A 77 -10.22 -3.28 -3.18
C VAL A 77 -9.34 -2.55 -4.19
N TYR A 78 -9.95 -1.76 -5.05
CA TYR A 78 -9.24 -0.86 -5.96
C TYR A 78 -9.01 0.48 -5.26
N TYR A 79 -7.77 0.97 -5.32
CA TYR A 79 -7.36 2.20 -4.68
C TYR A 79 -6.37 2.99 -5.52
N THR A 80 -6.36 4.30 -5.33
CA THR A 80 -5.44 5.23 -5.99
C THR A 80 -4.63 5.97 -4.95
N LEU A 81 -3.33 6.01 -5.17
CA LEU A 81 -2.38 6.77 -4.35
C LEU A 81 -2.00 8.03 -5.09
N HIS A 82 -2.17 9.18 -4.43
CA HIS A 82 -1.73 10.47 -4.93
C HIS A 82 -0.44 10.88 -4.21
N PHE A 83 0.51 11.41 -4.96
CA PHE A 83 1.80 11.84 -4.43
C PHE A 83 2.03 13.34 -4.63
N ASP A 84 2.96 13.90 -3.87
CA ASP A 84 3.34 15.31 -3.89
C ASP A 84 3.98 15.75 -5.22
N ASN A 85 4.63 14.83 -5.92
CA ASN A 85 5.19 15.05 -7.25
C ASN A 85 4.13 15.07 -8.38
N GLY A 86 2.84 14.86 -8.05
CA GLY A 86 1.75 14.79 -9.01
C GLY A 86 1.64 13.44 -9.73
N GLU A 87 2.41 12.43 -9.33
CA GLU A 87 2.19 11.06 -9.80
C GLU A 87 0.96 10.46 -9.11
N GLU A 88 0.24 9.63 -9.87
CA GLU A 88 -0.89 8.86 -9.37
C GLU A 88 -0.64 7.38 -9.67
N ILE A 89 -0.87 6.52 -8.68
CA ILE A 89 -0.67 5.08 -8.83
C ILE A 89 -1.96 4.37 -8.44
N GLU A 90 -2.59 3.76 -9.43
CA GLU A 90 -3.76 2.91 -9.25
C GLU A 90 -3.33 1.46 -8.97
N ARG A 91 -3.96 0.82 -7.99
CA ARG A 91 -3.65 -0.54 -7.55
C ARG A 91 -4.88 -1.29 -7.06
N GLU A 92 -4.73 -2.61 -7.01
CA GLU A 92 -5.66 -3.50 -6.33
C GLU A 92 -5.01 -4.10 -5.08
N PHE A 93 -5.80 -4.24 -4.03
CA PHE A 93 -5.45 -4.92 -2.80
C PHE A 93 -6.45 -6.05 -2.59
N ILE A 94 -5.96 -7.23 -2.23
CA ILE A 94 -6.83 -8.35 -1.87
C ILE A 94 -7.43 -8.03 -0.50
N GLY A 95 -8.64 -7.51 -0.48
CA GLY A 95 -9.40 -7.23 0.73
C GLY A 95 -10.66 -8.05 0.65
N VAL A 96 -10.61 -9.31 1.09
CA VAL A 96 -11.77 -10.19 0.94
C VAL A 96 -12.91 -9.68 1.82
N ALA A 97 -14.08 -9.57 1.20
CA ALA A 97 -15.31 -8.95 1.71
C ALA A 97 -16.06 -9.82 2.73
#